data_AF-A0A382I238-F1
#
_entry.id   AF-A0A382I238-F1
#
_cell.length_a   1.000
_cell.length_b   1.000
_cell.length_c   1.000
_cell.angle_alpha   90.00
_cell.angle_beta   90.00
_cell.angle_gamma   90.00
#
_symmetry.space_group_name_H-M   'P 1'
#
loop_
_entity.id
_entity.type
_entity.pdbx_description
1 polymer ?
#
loop_
_entity_poly.entity_id
_entity_poly.type
_entity_poly.pdbx_seq_one_letter_code
_entity_poly.pdbx_strand_id
1 'polypeptide(L)'
;IRSCIQNGFSIGSHSYSHRNLSQVKEPELLETEISFSRQRILQETGIAPSVFTFPNGQYNDSLLKIVEESGYSIALLHGINLVDLINNEKPANLNIINDSDGLLCLPRIEAEKNWRETLLKSSGFHYQMKRITNFRRGRDLGGQVSRG
;
A
#
# COMPACT_ATOMS: atom_id res chain seq x y z
N ILE A 1 20.39 -0.37 -13.57
CA ILE A 1 19.43 -1.49 -13.48
C ILE A 1 20.13 -2.84 -13.64
N ARG A 2 20.69 -3.20 -14.80
CA ARG A 2 21.36 -4.52 -14.98
C ARG A 2 22.49 -4.78 -13.97
N SER A 3 23.35 -3.80 -13.73
CA SER A 3 24.36 -3.87 -12.67
C SER A 3 23.75 -4.02 -11.27
N CYS A 4 22.62 -3.36 -10.97
CA CYS A 4 21.93 -3.52 -9.69
C CYS A 4 21.47 -4.97 -9.49
N ILE A 5 20.89 -5.58 -10.52
CA ILE A 5 20.46 -6.99 -10.47
C ILE A 5 21.65 -7.92 -10.23
N GLN A 6 22.77 -7.71 -10.94
CA GLN A 6 24.00 -8.48 -10.73
C GLN A 6 24.55 -8.35 -9.30
N ASN A 7 24.27 -7.24 -8.62
CA ASN A 7 24.65 -6.98 -7.23
C ASN A 7 23.54 -7.37 -6.22
N GLY A 8 22.53 -8.12 -6.63
CA GLY A 8 21.50 -8.66 -5.72
C GLY A 8 20.34 -7.72 -5.40
N PHE A 9 20.19 -6.59 -6.11
CA PHE A 9 19.04 -5.71 -5.93
C PHE A 9 17.79 -6.29 -6.59
N SER A 10 16.66 -6.23 -5.88
CA SER A 10 15.34 -6.49 -6.46
C SER A 10 14.78 -5.23 -7.12
N ILE A 11 14.14 -5.40 -8.28
CA ILE A 11 13.50 -4.32 -9.02
C ILE A 11 11.98 -4.49 -8.93
N GLY A 12 11.28 -3.48 -8.44
CA GLY A 12 9.82 -3.40 -8.44
C GLY A 12 9.30 -2.50 -9.55
N SER A 13 7.98 -2.50 -9.76
CA SER A 13 7.31 -1.62 -10.72
C SER A 13 6.69 -0.40 -10.03
N HIS A 14 6.70 0.74 -10.72
CA HIS A 14 6.12 2.01 -10.26
C HIS A 14 5.28 2.67 -11.35
N SER A 15 4.41 1.88 -11.98
CA SER A 15 3.69 2.21 -13.23
C SER A 15 4.61 2.40 -14.46
N TYR A 16 4.02 2.66 -15.62
CA TYR A 16 4.77 2.84 -16.87
C TYR A 16 5.21 4.29 -17.08
N SER A 17 4.30 5.25 -16.86
CA SER A 17 4.54 6.68 -17.12
C SER A 17 4.30 7.60 -15.92
N HIS A 18 4.10 7.04 -14.72
CA HIS A 18 3.89 7.79 -13.48
C HIS A 18 2.60 8.64 -13.48
N ARG A 19 1.55 8.16 -14.15
CA ARG A 19 0.23 8.78 -14.13
C ARG A 19 -0.44 8.60 -12.77
N ASN A 20 -1.33 9.53 -12.43
CA ASN A 20 -2.24 9.33 -11.31
C ASN A 20 -3.30 8.29 -11.69
N LEU A 21 -3.07 7.02 -11.31
CA LEU A 21 -3.93 5.90 -11.70
C LEU A 21 -5.37 6.03 -11.17
N SER A 22 -5.57 6.69 -10.04
CA SER A 22 -6.90 6.95 -9.48
C SER A 22 -7.75 7.92 -10.33
N GLN A 23 -7.13 8.62 -11.28
CA GLN A 23 -7.80 9.56 -12.18
C GLN A 23 -7.94 9.03 -13.61
N VAL A 24 -7.31 7.90 -13.93
CA VAL A 24 -7.42 7.28 -15.25
C VAL A 24 -8.75 6.54 -15.34
N LYS A 25 -9.50 6.79 -16.42
CA LYS A 25 -10.81 6.17 -16.64
C LYS A 25 -10.77 5.11 -17.73
N GLU A 26 -9.79 5.20 -18.62
CA GLU A 26 -9.59 4.33 -19.77
C GLU A 26 -8.94 3.01 -19.32
N PRO A 27 -9.63 1.85 -19.43
CA PRO A 27 -9.11 0.57 -18.96
C PRO A 27 -7.81 0.15 -19.66
N GLU A 28 -7.71 0.39 -20.98
CA GLU A 28 -6.51 0.10 -21.78
C GLU A 28 -5.28 0.87 -21.27
N LEU A 29 -5.49 2.09 -20.78
CA LEU A 29 -4.42 2.89 -20.21
C LEU A 29 -4.00 2.35 -18.84
N LEU A 30 -4.94 1.88 -18.02
CA LEU A 30 -4.61 1.21 -16.75
C LEU A 30 -3.82 -0.09 -16.98
N GLU A 31 -4.21 -0.89 -17.97
CA GLU A 31 -3.47 -2.08 -18.37
C GLU A 31 -2.05 -1.75 -18.83
N THR A 32 -1.89 -0.69 -19.61
CA THR A 32 -0.56 -0.19 -20.02
C THR A 32 0.26 0.26 -18.81
N GLU A 33 -0.34 1.01 -17.89
CA GLU A 33 0.37 1.49 -16.71
C GLU A 33 0.78 0.35 -15.76
N ILE A 34 -0.04 -0.69 -15.60
CA ILE A 34 0.16 -1.73 -14.58
C ILE A 34 0.76 -3.01 -15.18
N SER A 35 0.11 -3.60 -16.17
CA SER A 35 0.51 -4.88 -16.78
C SER A 35 1.72 -4.71 -17.69
N PHE A 36 1.70 -3.72 -18.58
CA PHE A 36 2.80 -3.50 -19.51
C PHE A 36 4.08 -3.03 -18.80
N SER A 37 3.97 -2.25 -17.71
CA SER A 37 5.15 -1.91 -16.89
C SER A 37 5.85 -3.16 -16.34
N ARG A 38 5.08 -4.17 -15.89
CA ARG A 38 5.61 -5.48 -15.47
C ARG A 38 6.35 -6.18 -16.60
N GLN A 39 5.71 -6.25 -17.77
CA GLN A 39 6.25 -6.92 -18.94
C GLN A 39 7.52 -6.22 -19.45
N ARG A 40 7.55 -4.89 -19.44
CA ARG A 40 8.72 -4.11 -19.87
C ARG A 40 9.92 -4.37 -18.98
N ILE A 41 9.73 -4.45 -17.66
CA ILE A 41 10.79 -4.82 -16.71
C ILE A 41 11.26 -6.25 -16.97
N LEU A 42 10.34 -7.21 -17.16
CA LEU A 42 10.70 -8.59 -17.52
C LEU A 42 11.55 -8.65 -18.79
N GLN A 43 11.16 -7.95 -19.86
CA GLN A 43 11.92 -7.91 -21.11
C GLN A 43 13.33 -7.33 -20.94
N GLU A 44 13.47 -6.32 -20.09
CA GLU A 44 14.73 -5.60 -19.91
C GLU A 44 15.70 -6.32 -18.95
N THR A 45 15.17 -7.11 -18.04
CA THR A 45 15.91 -7.69 -16.91
C THR A 45 15.93 -9.22 -16.88
N GLY A 46 15.04 -9.88 -17.62
CA GLY A 46 14.79 -11.31 -17.52
C GLY A 46 14.00 -11.72 -16.26
N ILE A 47 13.62 -10.76 -15.41
CA ILE A 47 12.95 -11.01 -14.13
C ILE A 47 11.66 -10.21 -14.08
N ALA A 48 10.54 -10.90 -13.89
CA ALA A 48 9.27 -10.24 -13.70
C ALA A 48 9.19 -9.67 -12.27
N PRO A 49 8.87 -8.38 -12.09
CA PRO A 49 8.75 -7.81 -10.76
C PRO A 49 7.51 -8.37 -10.04
N SER A 50 7.66 -8.76 -8.79
CA SER A 50 6.56 -9.20 -7.91
C SER A 50 5.95 -8.06 -7.08
N VAL A 51 6.65 -6.93 -7.00
CA VAL A 51 6.28 -5.77 -6.18
C VAL A 51 5.83 -4.61 -7.07
N PHE A 52 4.69 -4.00 -6.72
CA PHE A 52 4.16 -2.79 -7.33
C PHE A 52 4.03 -1.66 -6.31
N THR A 53 4.22 -0.42 -6.74
CA THR A 53 3.88 0.76 -5.94
C THR A 53 3.18 1.83 -6.77
N PHE A 54 2.13 2.42 -6.20
CA PHE A 54 1.30 3.42 -6.87
C PHE A 54 2.00 4.78 -6.95
N PRO A 55 2.04 5.43 -8.13
CA PRO A 55 2.42 6.84 -8.25
C PRO A 55 1.61 7.70 -7.27
N ASN A 56 2.28 8.61 -6.56
CA ASN A 56 1.67 9.48 -5.54
C ASN A 56 0.97 8.73 -4.37
N GLY A 57 1.11 7.41 -4.27
CA GLY A 57 0.49 6.61 -3.21
C GLY A 57 -1.03 6.50 -3.26
N GLN A 58 -1.67 6.96 -4.34
CA GLN A 58 -3.13 6.92 -4.48
C GLN A 58 -3.58 5.61 -5.13
N TYR A 59 -4.54 4.94 -4.49
CA TYR A 59 -5.11 3.68 -4.97
C TYR A 59 -6.57 3.53 -4.54
N ASN A 60 -7.26 2.57 -5.15
CA ASN A 60 -8.61 2.12 -4.78
C ASN A 60 -8.71 0.60 -5.00
N ASP A 61 -9.82 -0.02 -4.58
CA ASP A 61 -9.99 -1.48 -4.64
C ASP A 61 -9.93 -2.01 -6.08
N SER A 62 -10.45 -1.26 -7.05
CA SER A 62 -10.37 -1.63 -8.47
C SER A 62 -8.93 -1.68 -8.96
N LEU A 63 -8.09 -0.73 -8.55
CA LEU A 63 -6.68 -0.68 -8.91
C LEU A 63 -5.89 -1.81 -8.25
N LEU A 64 -6.20 -2.16 -7.00
CA LEU A 64 -5.58 -3.31 -6.32
C LEU A 64 -5.89 -4.62 -7.05
N LYS A 65 -7.14 -4.79 -7.49
CA LYS A 65 -7.53 -5.97 -8.28
C LYS A 65 -6.77 -6.06 -9.60
N ILE A 66 -6.61 -4.95 -10.31
CA ILE A 66 -5.82 -4.93 -11.57
C ILE A 66 -4.36 -5.30 -11.29
N VAL A 67 -3.77 -4.82 -10.18
CA VAL A 67 -2.40 -5.18 -9.78
C VAL A 67 -2.28 -6.68 -9.49
N GLU A 68 -3.24 -7.26 -8.79
CA GLU A 68 -3.30 -8.70 -8.52
C GLU A 68 -3.43 -9.52 -9.81
N GLU A 69 -4.40 -9.18 -10.66
CA GLU A 69 -4.65 -9.85 -11.95
C GLU A 69 -3.46 -9.71 -12.91
N SER A 70 -2.67 -8.64 -12.78
CA SER A 70 -1.43 -8.44 -13.54
C SER A 70 -0.26 -9.32 -13.09
N GLY A 71 -0.45 -10.12 -12.04
CA GLY A 71 0.55 -11.06 -11.52
C GLY A 71 1.60 -10.42 -10.61
N TYR A 72 1.25 -9.34 -9.92
CA TYR A 72 2.00 -8.84 -8.78
C TYR A 72 1.53 -9.52 -7.49
N SER A 73 2.45 -9.81 -6.58
CA SER A 73 2.15 -10.46 -5.31
C SER A 73 2.17 -9.48 -4.14
N ILE A 74 2.81 -8.32 -4.29
CA ILE A 74 2.95 -7.31 -3.23
C ILE A 74 2.62 -5.92 -3.78
N ALA A 75 1.74 -5.19 -3.10
CA ALA A 75 1.49 -3.77 -3.31
C ALA A 75 2.01 -2.95 -2.12
N LEU A 76 2.94 -2.03 -2.39
CA LEU A 76 3.47 -1.11 -1.39
C LEU A 76 2.64 0.17 -1.36
N LEU A 77 1.94 0.38 -0.26
CA LEU A 77 0.97 1.44 -0.05
C LEU A 77 1.59 2.62 0.69
N HIS A 78 1.10 3.83 0.40
CA HIS A 78 1.57 5.05 1.05
C HIS A 78 0.54 5.50 2.08
N GLY A 79 0.95 5.53 3.35
CA GLY A 79 0.04 5.79 4.45
C GLY A 79 -0.86 4.58 4.74
N ILE A 80 -1.26 4.47 5.99
CA ILE A 80 -2.39 3.62 6.36
C ILE A 80 -3.63 4.40 5.91
N ASN A 81 -4.41 3.86 4.97
CA ASN A 81 -5.65 4.51 4.57
C ASN A 81 -6.52 4.69 5.82
N LEU A 82 -7.14 5.87 5.97
CA LEU A 82 -7.91 6.22 7.16
C LEU A 82 -9.04 5.20 7.45
N VAL A 83 -9.51 4.54 6.40
CA VAL A 83 -10.50 3.46 6.45
C VAL A 83 -9.96 2.21 7.18
N ASP A 84 -8.68 1.86 6.96
CA ASP A 84 -8.02 0.74 7.63
C ASP A 84 -7.75 1.01 9.12
N LEU A 85 -7.66 2.29 9.51
CA LEU A 85 -7.51 2.71 10.92
C LEU A 85 -8.80 2.67 11.72
N ILE A 86 -9.95 2.84 11.05
CA ILE A 86 -11.25 2.99 11.71
C ILE A 86 -11.97 1.65 11.81
N ASN A 87 -11.86 0.80 10.79
CA ASN A 87 -12.67 -0.42 10.70
C ASN A 87 -11.90 -1.72 10.99
N ASN A 88 -10.56 -1.71 10.94
CA ASN A 88 -9.76 -2.90 11.16
C ASN A 88 -8.91 -2.75 12.43
N GLU A 89 -9.02 -3.71 13.36
CA GLU A 89 -8.17 -3.77 14.56
C GLU A 89 -6.67 -3.84 14.23
N LYS A 90 -6.31 -4.10 12.97
CA LYS A 90 -4.94 -4.11 12.43
C LYS A 90 -4.92 -3.38 11.07
N PRO A 91 -4.14 -2.29 10.92
CA PRO A 91 -4.14 -1.41 9.74
C PRO A 91 -3.39 -1.94 8.51
N ALA A 92 -2.82 -3.14 8.63
CA ALA A 92 -2.47 -3.95 7.50
C ALA A 92 -3.41 -5.15 7.58
N ASN A 93 -3.93 -5.61 6.46
CA ASN A 93 -4.68 -6.85 6.35
C ASN A 93 -3.79 -8.06 6.74
N LEU A 94 -3.32 -8.14 7.99
CA LEU A 94 -2.58 -9.26 8.54
C LEU A 94 -3.45 -10.51 8.63
N ASN A 95 -4.78 -10.35 8.60
CA ASN A 95 -5.71 -11.47 8.56
C ASN A 95 -5.78 -12.12 7.16
N ILE A 96 -5.23 -11.49 6.10
CA ILE A 96 -5.08 -12.12 4.77
C ILE A 96 -3.79 -12.96 4.69
N ILE A 97 -2.85 -12.82 5.64
CA ILE A 97 -1.60 -13.59 5.64
C ILE A 97 -1.86 -15.09 5.85
N ASN A 98 -3.01 -15.45 6.43
CA ASN A 98 -3.36 -16.83 6.75
C ASN A 98 -4.38 -17.44 5.79
N ASP A 99 -4.87 -16.72 4.78
CA ASP A 99 -5.82 -17.28 3.82
C ASP A 99 -5.64 -16.67 2.41
N SER A 100 -5.35 -17.55 1.46
CA SER A 100 -5.27 -17.39 0.00
C SER A 100 -4.08 -16.65 -0.63
N ASP A 101 -3.68 -17.15 -1.81
CA ASP A 101 -2.63 -16.70 -2.74
C ASP A 101 -2.82 -15.26 -3.31
N GLY A 102 -3.45 -14.36 -2.55
CA GLY A 102 -3.84 -13.02 -2.98
C GLY A 102 -2.79 -11.93 -2.80
N LEU A 103 -3.09 -10.73 -3.30
CA LEU A 103 -2.20 -9.56 -3.27
C LEU A 103 -1.91 -9.06 -1.84
N LEU A 104 -0.64 -9.14 -1.43
CA LEU A 104 -0.19 -8.64 -0.12
C LEU A 104 -0.02 -7.11 -0.13
N CYS A 105 -0.86 -6.42 0.62
CA CYS A 105 -0.86 -4.97 0.75
C CYS A 105 -0.05 -4.52 1.98
N LEU A 106 1.10 -3.88 1.77
CA LEU A 106 2.02 -3.47 2.85
C LEU A 106 2.12 -1.94 2.95
N PRO A 107 1.85 -1.35 4.13
CA PRO A 107 2.07 0.08 4.35
C PRO A 107 3.56 0.39 4.40
N ARG A 108 3.95 1.54 3.85
CA ARG A 108 5.32 2.06 3.95
C ARG A 108 5.46 3.10 5.05
N ILE A 109 6.63 3.14 5.67
CA ILE A 109 7.05 4.21 6.57
C ILE A 109 7.92 5.17 5.76
N GLU A 110 7.51 6.43 5.72
CA GLU A 110 8.31 7.48 5.09
C GLU A 110 9.52 7.80 5.96
N ALA A 111 10.71 7.76 5.34
CA ALA A 111 11.94 8.18 5.99
C ALA A 111 11.98 9.71 6.00
N GLU A 112 11.96 10.30 7.18
CA GLU A 112 12.03 11.74 7.35
C GLU A 112 13.47 12.19 7.63
N LYS A 113 13.73 13.49 7.45
CA LYS A 113 15.02 14.09 7.83
C LYS A 113 15.32 13.91 9.32
N ASN A 114 14.28 13.84 10.16
CA ASN A 114 14.42 13.58 11.59
C ASN A 114 14.34 12.07 11.87
N TRP A 115 15.49 11.43 12.02
CA TRP A 115 15.57 9.98 12.27
C TRP A 115 14.83 9.54 13.54
N ARG A 116 14.71 10.41 14.56
CA ARG A 116 13.95 10.09 15.79
C ARG A 116 12.48 9.91 15.50
N GLU A 117 11.94 10.75 14.61
CA GLU A 117 10.54 10.64 14.18
C GLU A 117 10.32 9.37 13.37
N THR A 118 11.23 9.03 12.45
CA THR A 118 11.19 7.75 11.75
C THR A 118 11.27 6.56 12.70
N LEU A 119 12.08 6.62 13.75
CA LEU A 119 12.16 5.57 14.79
C LEU A 119 10.84 5.42 15.56
N LEU A 120 10.17 6.53 15.88
CA LEU A 120 8.86 6.50 16.54
C LEU A 120 7.76 5.93 15.62
N LYS A 121 7.86 6.15 14.31
CA LYS A 121 6.94 5.53 13.33
C LYS A 121 7.21 4.03 13.20
N SER A 122 8.47 3.61 13.12
CA SER A 122 8.83 2.19 12.98
C SER A 122 8.57 1.37 14.23
N SER A 123 8.62 1.97 15.43
CA SER A 123 8.27 1.29 16.68
C SER A 123 6.77 1.07 16.86
N GLY A 124 5.94 1.62 15.97
CA GLY A 124 4.48 1.58 16.12
C GLY A 124 3.95 2.50 17.22
N PHE A 125 4.78 3.36 17.81
CA PHE A 125 4.38 4.29 18.88
C PHE A 125 3.22 5.20 18.46
N HIS A 126 3.30 5.78 17.26
CA HIS A 126 2.24 6.64 16.72
C HIS A 126 0.89 5.91 16.56
N TYR A 127 0.94 4.62 16.20
CA TYR A 127 -0.25 3.79 16.09
C TYR A 127 -0.87 3.53 17.47
N GLN A 128 -0.04 3.18 18.46
CA GLN A 128 -0.50 2.97 19.85
C GLN A 128 -1.13 4.24 20.44
N MET A 129 -0.48 5.40 20.25
CA MET A 129 -0.98 6.69 20.73
C MET A 129 -2.33 7.06 20.10
N LYS A 130 -2.48 6.89 18.78
CA LYS A 130 -3.76 7.15 18.09
C LYS A 130 -4.90 6.28 18.60
N ARG A 131 -4.62 5.01 18.95
CA ARG A 131 -5.63 4.12 19.56
C ARG A 131 -6.09 4.61 20.92
N ILE A 132 -5.15 5.08 21.76
CA ILE A 132 -5.48 5.61 23.09
C ILE A 132 -6.34 6.87 22.97
N THR A 133 -6.02 7.78 22.05
CA THR A 133 -6.79 9.01 21.84
C THR A 133 -8.17 8.75 21.23
N ASN A 134 -8.28 7.83 20.26
CA ASN A 134 -9.55 7.51 19.62
C ASN A 134 -10.48 6.70 20.54
N PHE A 135 -9.93 5.83 21.39
CA PHE A 135 -10.71 5.13 22.42
C PHE A 135 -11.35 6.10 23.43
N ARG A 136 -10.72 7.24 23.71
CA ARG A 136 -11.30 8.30 24.54
C ARG A 136 -12.47 9.00 23.83
N ARG A 137 -12.34 9.29 22.52
CA ARG A 137 -13.45 9.85 21.71
C ARG A 137 -14.65 8.91 21.56
N GLY A 138 -14.43 7.59 21.47
CA GLY A 138 -15.52 6.61 21.37
C GLY A 138 -16.36 6.50 22.65
N ARG A 139 -15.78 6.76 23.83
CA ARG A 139 -16.53 6.78 25.10
C ARG A 139 -17.35 8.05 25.29
N ASP A 140 -16.90 9.19 24.76
CA ASP A 140 -17.66 10.46 24.85
C ASP A 140 -18.91 10.48 23.96
N LEU A 141 -18.96 9.63 22.91
CA LEU A 141 -20.14 9.49 22.04
C LEU A 141 -21.14 8.42 22.51
N GLY A 142 -20.80 7.64 23.53
CA GLY A 142 -21.68 6.61 24.12
C GLY A 142 -22.59 7.12 25.26
N GLY A 143 -22.54 8.42 25.58
CA GLY A 143 -23.21 9.01 26.74
C GLY A 143 -24.59 9.64 26.50
N GLN A 144 -25.13 9.62 25.27
CA GLN A 144 -26.45 10.19 24.97
C GLN A 144 -27.35 9.24 24.17
N VAL A 145 -27.71 8.09 24.74
CA VAL A 145 -28.97 7.40 24.38
C VAL A 145 -29.58 6.83 25.67
N SER A 146 -30.22 7.71 26.44
CA SER A 146 -31.29 7.34 27.38
C SER A 146 -31.94 8.61 27.91
N ARG A 147 -33.15 8.89 27.42
CA ARG A 147 -34.33 9.44 28.14
C ARG A 147 -35.20 10.24 27.16
N GLY A 148 -36.48 9.85 27.08
CA GLY A 148 -37.54 10.61 26.41
C GLY A 148 -38.43 9.71 25.58
#